data_AF-A0A0Q7C1H7-F1
#
_entry.id   AF-A0A0Q7C1H7-F1
#
_cell.length_a   1.000
_cell.length_b   1.000
_cell.length_c   1.000
_cell.angle_alpha   90.00
_cell.angle_beta   90.00
_cell.angle_gamma   90.00
#
_symmetry.space_group_name_H-M   'P 1'
#
loop_
_entity.id
_entity.type
_entity.pdbx_description
1 polymer ?
#
loop_
_entity_poly.entity_id
_entity_poly.type
_entity_poly.pdbx_seq_one_letter_code
_entity_poly.pdbx_strand_id
1 'polypeptide(L)'
;MAKSRHVVIQVVKRSSGSATHHVEFLMDDNFAERLRQLRSLVPPLGSLNKQRDLVIDKVRVRLPNAIWRSGNEIEMDGGVDGSCIVIAAEGSFNCGGKDRKTREKLVTYNFSIARLIELHAERPEGETLYIRDGVFANDEPAESPAGRWVTSMHELEMVMRVPDAPSDFDTLHDLALRPEHQQVGGGAPQRANFY
;
A
#
# COMPACT_ATOMS: atom_id res chain seq x y z
N MET A 1 -18.96 4.77 -2.77
CA MET A 1 -17.51 4.75 -2.53
C MET A 1 -16.86 4.12 -3.75
N ALA A 2 -15.70 4.62 -4.19
CA ALA A 2 -15.00 4.01 -5.32
C ALA A 2 -14.47 2.64 -4.86
N LYS A 3 -14.81 1.57 -5.57
CA LYS A 3 -14.35 0.22 -5.21
C LYS A 3 -12.84 0.20 -5.33
N SER A 4 -12.11 0.08 -4.23
CA SER A 4 -10.65 0.16 -4.24
C SER A 4 -10.01 -1.17 -3.84
N ARG A 5 -8.88 -1.50 -4.47
CA ARG A 5 -8.04 -2.65 -4.14
C ARG A 5 -6.60 -2.20 -3.95
N HIS A 6 -5.88 -2.87 -3.08
CA HIS A 6 -4.46 -2.61 -2.91
C HIS A 6 -3.69 -3.48 -3.91
N VAL A 7 -2.67 -2.95 -4.58
CA VAL A 7 -1.84 -3.71 -5.53
C VAL A 7 -0.43 -3.74 -5.00
N VAL A 8 0.13 -4.94 -4.86
CA VAL A 8 1.50 -5.18 -4.41
C VAL A 8 2.25 -5.95 -5.49
N ILE A 9 3.27 -5.33 -6.07
CA ILE A 9 4.04 -5.92 -7.18
C ILE A 9 5.49 -6.11 -6.76
N GLN A 10 6.00 -7.32 -6.97
CA GLN A 10 7.41 -7.63 -6.78
C GLN A 10 8.29 -6.75 -7.67
N VAL A 11 9.30 -6.14 -7.04
CA VAL A 11 10.32 -5.33 -7.69
C VAL A 11 11.61 -6.13 -7.76
N VAL A 12 12.31 -6.02 -8.88
CA VAL A 12 13.62 -6.63 -9.09
C VAL A 12 14.68 -5.53 -9.12
N LYS A 13 15.71 -5.70 -8.29
CA LYS A 13 16.97 -4.98 -8.44
C LYS A 13 17.82 -5.68 -9.48
N ARG A 14 18.20 -4.97 -10.56
CA ARG A 14 18.97 -5.53 -11.69
C ARG A 14 20.31 -6.18 -11.25
N SER A 15 20.89 -5.70 -10.16
CA SER A 15 22.17 -6.14 -9.61
C SER A 15 22.08 -7.39 -8.74
N SER A 16 21.02 -7.55 -7.94
CA SER A 16 20.96 -8.57 -6.88
C SER A 16 19.83 -9.59 -7.04
N GLY A 17 18.83 -9.35 -7.89
CA GLY A 17 17.72 -10.29 -8.10
C GLY A 17 16.89 -10.62 -6.84
N SER A 18 17.06 -9.86 -5.74
CA SER A 18 16.41 -10.14 -4.46
C SER A 18 14.90 -9.91 -4.51
N ALA A 19 14.12 -10.82 -3.90
CA ALA A 19 12.66 -10.80 -3.86
C ALA A 19 12.07 -10.03 -2.66
N THR A 20 12.88 -9.23 -1.96
CA THR A 20 12.47 -8.46 -0.77
C THR A 20 11.88 -7.10 -1.11
N HIS A 21 11.84 -6.75 -2.39
CA HIS A 21 11.44 -5.43 -2.86
C HIS A 21 10.04 -5.51 -3.48
N HIS A 22 9.23 -4.50 -3.21
CA HIS A 22 7.93 -4.38 -3.84
C HIS A 22 7.48 -2.93 -3.95
N VAL A 23 6.52 -2.72 -4.83
CA VAL A 23 5.83 -1.45 -5.00
C VAL A 23 4.36 -1.64 -4.73
N GLU A 24 3.79 -0.70 -3.98
CA GLU A 24 2.39 -0.71 -3.56
C GLU A 24 1.67 0.49 -4.17
N PHE A 25 0.43 0.32 -4.62
CA PHE A 25 -0.44 1.43 -5.00
C PHE A 25 -1.92 1.02 -4.93
N LEU A 26 -2.79 2.02 -4.90
CA LEU A 26 -4.24 1.80 -4.90
C LEU A 26 -4.78 1.70 -6.33
N MET A 27 -5.62 0.69 -6.57
CA MET A 27 -6.38 0.49 -7.80
C MET A 27 -7.85 0.81 -7.52
N ASP A 28 -8.33 1.94 -8.05
CA ASP A 28 -9.75 2.33 -8.06
C ASP A 28 -10.29 2.43 -9.49
N ASP A 29 -11.59 2.70 -9.64
CA ASP A 29 -12.22 2.81 -10.97
C ASP A 29 -11.58 3.92 -11.83
N ASN A 30 -11.13 5.02 -11.20
CA ASN A 30 -10.47 6.12 -11.90
C ASN A 30 -9.08 5.72 -12.40
N PHE A 31 -8.33 4.97 -11.61
CA PHE A 31 -7.04 4.42 -12.00
C PHE A 31 -7.21 3.43 -13.14
N ALA A 32 -8.20 2.53 -13.05
CA ALA A 32 -8.52 1.58 -14.10
C ALA A 32 -8.81 2.29 -15.44
N GLU A 33 -9.64 3.33 -15.40
CA GLU A 33 -9.99 4.11 -16.59
C GLU A 33 -8.81 4.87 -17.17
N ARG A 34 -8.01 5.53 -16.30
CA ARG A 34 -6.75 6.17 -16.73
C ARG A 34 -5.80 5.17 -17.38
N LEU A 35 -5.70 3.95 -16.85
CA LEU A 35 -4.84 2.91 -17.43
C LEU A 35 -5.32 2.49 -18.83
N ARG A 36 -6.65 2.40 -19.06
CA ARG A 36 -7.22 2.18 -20.40
C ARG A 36 -6.91 3.32 -21.36
N GLN A 37 -7.06 4.56 -20.92
CA GLN A 37 -6.76 5.73 -21.73
C GLN A 37 -5.28 5.76 -22.11
N LEU A 38 -4.38 5.57 -21.15
CA LEU A 38 -2.94 5.54 -21.42
C LEU A 38 -2.56 4.38 -22.35
N ARG A 39 -3.19 3.21 -22.18
CA ARG A 39 -3.03 2.07 -23.09
C ARG A 39 -3.42 2.41 -24.53
N SER A 40 -4.49 3.18 -24.74
CA SER A 40 -4.94 3.60 -26.07
C SER A 40 -3.95 4.51 -26.81
N LEU A 41 -3.06 5.20 -26.08
CA LEU A 41 -2.01 6.04 -26.67
C LEU A 41 -0.89 5.23 -27.32
N VAL A 42 -0.78 3.94 -27.00
CA VAL A 42 0.26 3.04 -27.51
C VAL A 42 -0.40 2.06 -28.48
N PRO A 43 -0.45 2.33 -29.79
CA PRO A 43 -1.12 1.44 -30.73
C PRO A 43 -0.40 0.07 -30.81
N PRO A 44 -1.13 -1.05 -30.95
CA PRO A 44 -0.50 -2.35 -31.17
C PRO A 44 0.38 -2.34 -32.43
N LEU A 45 1.61 -2.84 -32.33
CA LEU A 45 2.56 -2.90 -33.45
C LEU A 45 2.26 -4.09 -34.40
N GLY A 46 1.07 -4.07 -35.02
CA GLY A 46 0.71 -4.97 -36.11
C GLY A 46 1.43 -4.66 -37.42
N SER A 47 1.25 -5.50 -38.43
CA SER A 47 1.82 -5.33 -39.79
C SER A 47 1.56 -3.94 -40.38
N LEU A 48 0.37 -3.38 -40.12
CA LEU A 48 -0.06 -2.05 -40.60
C LEU A 48 0.71 -0.88 -39.93
N ASN A 49 1.15 -1.04 -38.68
CA ASN A 49 1.84 0.00 -37.93
C ASN A 49 3.37 -0.09 -38.07
N LYS A 50 3.91 -1.24 -38.49
CA LYS A 50 5.34 -1.40 -38.78
C LYS A 50 5.83 -0.59 -39.98
N GLN A 51 4.92 -0.15 -40.85
CA GLN A 51 5.22 0.65 -42.04
C GLN A 51 5.11 2.16 -41.81
N ARG A 52 4.72 2.60 -40.60
CA ARG A 52 4.67 4.03 -40.27
C ARG A 52 6.06 4.51 -39.88
N ASP A 53 6.42 5.70 -40.35
CA ASP A 53 7.72 6.32 -40.06
C ASP A 53 7.93 6.63 -38.57
N LEU A 54 6.85 6.91 -37.83
CA LEU A 54 6.87 7.23 -36.40
C LEU A 54 5.69 6.56 -35.67
N VAL A 55 5.99 5.83 -34.59
CA VAL A 55 5.00 5.19 -33.72
C VAL A 55 5.39 5.32 -32.25
N ILE A 56 4.41 5.57 -31.39
CA ILE A 56 4.59 5.50 -29.93
C ILE A 56 4.63 4.02 -29.53
N ASP A 57 5.82 3.50 -29.21
CA ASP A 57 6.00 2.12 -28.72
C ASP A 57 5.75 2.00 -27.22
N LYS A 58 6.08 3.05 -26.45
CA LYS A 58 5.92 3.07 -24.99
C LYS A 58 5.52 4.44 -24.50
N VAL A 59 4.72 4.46 -23.43
CA VAL A 59 4.37 5.67 -22.68
C VAL A 59 4.83 5.51 -21.24
N ARG A 60 5.57 6.49 -20.73
CA ARG A 60 6.00 6.56 -19.34
C ARG A 60 5.21 7.65 -18.62
N VAL A 61 4.54 7.28 -17.53
CA VAL A 61 3.71 8.19 -16.73
C VAL A 61 4.16 8.16 -15.28
N ARG A 62 4.11 9.29 -14.59
CA ARG A 62 4.46 9.38 -13.17
C ARG A 62 3.46 8.56 -12.34
N LEU A 63 3.98 7.88 -11.32
CA LEU A 63 3.19 7.14 -10.34
C LEU A 63 3.42 7.75 -8.95
N PRO A 64 2.83 8.93 -8.65
CA PRO A 64 3.18 9.73 -7.49
C PRO A 64 2.78 9.09 -6.15
N ASN A 65 1.72 8.27 -6.14
CA ASN A 65 1.16 7.68 -4.92
C ASN A 65 1.68 6.25 -4.68
N ALA A 66 2.71 5.81 -5.41
CA ALA A 66 3.29 4.50 -5.18
C ALA A 66 4.22 4.51 -3.97
N ILE A 67 4.07 3.52 -3.11
CA ILE A 67 4.94 3.27 -1.98
C ILE A 67 5.96 2.21 -2.41
N TRP A 68 7.24 2.55 -2.36
CA TRP A 68 8.32 1.63 -2.69
C TRP A 68 8.93 1.10 -1.40
N ARG A 69 8.99 -0.22 -1.25
CA ARG A 69 9.67 -0.88 -0.14
C ARG A 69 10.89 -1.60 -0.66
N SER A 70 12.06 -1.20 -0.16
CA SER A 70 13.36 -1.69 -0.63
C SER A 70 14.21 -2.10 0.58
N GLY A 71 14.32 -3.41 0.83
CA GLY A 71 15.06 -3.94 1.98
C GLY A 71 14.36 -3.70 3.32
N ASN A 72 15.12 -3.80 4.42
CA ASN A 72 14.59 -3.76 5.80
C ASN A 72 14.33 -2.33 6.33
N GLU A 73 14.65 -1.28 5.57
CA GLU A 73 14.42 0.10 6.01
C GLU A 73 13.17 0.66 5.33
N ILE A 74 12.15 0.94 6.13
CA ILE A 74 10.98 1.69 5.72
C ILE A 74 11.36 3.17 5.78
N GLU A 75 11.86 3.72 4.68
CA GLU A 75 11.91 5.18 4.55
C GLU A 75 10.50 5.69 4.25
N MET A 76 9.99 6.64 5.03
CA MET A 76 8.64 7.22 4.81
C MET A 76 8.51 7.89 3.43
N ASP A 77 9.62 8.30 2.81
CA ASP A 77 9.68 8.83 1.44
C ASP A 77 10.00 7.76 0.38
N GLY A 78 10.02 6.48 0.76
CA GLY A 78 10.23 5.34 -0.13
C GLY A 78 11.59 5.27 -0.83
N GLY A 79 12.52 6.19 -0.55
CA GLY A 79 13.90 6.19 -1.04
C GLY A 79 14.05 6.11 -2.56
N VAL A 80 13.00 6.38 -3.34
CA VAL A 80 12.95 6.11 -4.79
C VAL A 80 12.63 7.36 -5.58
N ASP A 81 13.51 7.68 -6.53
CA ASP A 81 13.33 8.79 -7.46
C ASP A 81 12.67 8.34 -8.76
N GLY A 82 11.81 9.20 -9.31
CA GLY A 82 11.27 9.04 -10.66
C GLY A 82 10.30 7.87 -10.83
N SER A 83 9.51 7.58 -9.79
CA SER A 83 8.48 6.54 -9.82
C SER A 83 7.52 6.72 -11.01
N CYS A 84 7.33 5.65 -11.77
CA CYS A 84 6.54 5.66 -12.98
C CYS A 84 5.90 4.31 -13.31
N ILE A 85 4.86 4.36 -14.13
CA ILE A 85 4.35 3.22 -14.91
C ILE A 85 4.84 3.40 -16.35
N VAL A 86 5.35 2.33 -16.94
CA VAL A 86 5.69 2.24 -18.36
C VAL A 86 4.69 1.29 -19.01
N ILE A 87 3.92 1.80 -19.97
CA ILE A 87 2.98 1.02 -20.77
C ILE A 87 3.61 0.72 -22.11
N ALA A 88 3.52 -0.53 -22.55
CA ALA A 88 4.12 -1.00 -23.78
C ALA A 88 3.05 -1.45 -24.79
N ALA A 89 3.44 -1.52 -26.07
CA ALA A 89 2.53 -1.73 -27.19
C ALA A 89 1.79 -3.08 -27.17
N GLU A 90 2.32 -4.07 -26.47
CA GLU A 90 1.68 -5.36 -26.22
C GLU A 90 0.53 -5.30 -25.20
N GLY A 91 0.32 -4.15 -24.56
CA GLY A 91 -0.72 -3.98 -23.54
C GLY A 91 -0.34 -4.46 -22.17
N SER A 92 0.96 -4.55 -21.92
CA SER A 92 1.53 -4.76 -20.61
C SER A 92 1.96 -3.43 -19.99
N PHE A 93 2.17 -3.44 -18.68
CA PHE A 93 2.85 -2.38 -17.98
C PHE A 93 3.92 -2.93 -17.03
N ASN A 94 4.90 -2.10 -16.68
CA ASN A 94 5.76 -2.30 -15.52
C ASN A 94 5.86 -1.01 -14.71
N CYS A 95 6.16 -1.16 -13.43
CA CYS A 95 6.53 -0.04 -12.57
C CYS A 95 8.05 0.12 -12.58
N GLY A 96 8.51 1.37 -12.59
CA GLY A 96 9.93 1.71 -12.60
C GLY A 96 10.27 2.83 -11.63
N GLY A 97 11.48 2.78 -11.09
CA GLY A 97 12.02 3.80 -10.20
C GLY A 97 13.55 3.69 -10.12
N LYS A 98 14.16 4.60 -9.36
CA LYS A 98 15.59 4.57 -9.07
C LYS A 98 15.81 4.68 -7.57
N ASP A 99 16.47 3.69 -6.97
CA ASP A 99 16.90 3.74 -5.58
C ASP A 99 17.82 4.95 -5.39
N ARG A 100 17.48 5.87 -4.49
CA ARG A 100 18.20 7.13 -4.29
C ARG A 100 19.58 6.89 -3.68
N LYS A 101 19.68 5.95 -2.74
CA LYS A 101 20.91 5.60 -2.01
C LYS A 101 21.87 4.86 -2.93
N THR A 102 21.42 3.74 -3.51
CA THR A 102 22.29 2.87 -4.32
C THR A 102 22.40 3.32 -5.77
N ARG A 103 21.52 4.24 -6.21
CA ARG A 103 21.38 4.69 -7.61
C ARG A 103 20.97 3.56 -8.57
N GLU A 104 20.54 2.42 -8.04
CA GLU A 104 20.14 1.25 -8.83
C GLU A 104 18.76 1.44 -9.45
N LYS A 105 18.55 0.84 -10.63
CA LYS A 105 17.24 0.81 -11.27
C LYS A 105 16.37 -0.26 -10.62
N LEU A 106 15.18 0.16 -10.21
CA LEU A 106 14.11 -0.70 -9.73
C LEU A 106 13.09 -0.90 -10.85
N VAL A 107 12.68 -2.14 -11.07
CA VAL A 107 11.71 -2.46 -12.13
C VAL A 107 10.89 -3.68 -11.74
N THR A 108 9.60 -3.69 -12.07
CA THR A 108 8.76 -4.90 -11.95
C THR A 108 8.80 -5.72 -13.24
N TYR A 109 8.38 -6.97 -13.16
CA TYR A 109 8.03 -7.71 -14.38
C TYR A 109 6.84 -7.03 -15.09
N ASN A 110 6.73 -7.29 -16.39
CA ASN A 110 5.59 -6.84 -17.16
C ASN A 110 4.33 -7.58 -16.70
N PHE A 111 3.23 -6.86 -16.51
CA PHE A 111 1.93 -7.41 -16.18
C PHE A 111 0.87 -6.91 -17.16
N SER A 112 -0.12 -7.74 -17.49
CA SER A 112 -1.18 -7.38 -18.44
C SER A 112 -2.11 -6.32 -17.84
N ILE A 113 -2.32 -5.22 -18.58
CA ILE A 113 -3.28 -4.17 -18.20
C ILE A 113 -4.69 -4.73 -18.18
N ALA A 114 -5.06 -5.51 -19.19
CA ALA A 114 -6.37 -6.14 -19.27
C ALA A 114 -6.61 -7.04 -18.05
N ARG A 115 -5.60 -7.85 -17.67
CA ARG A 115 -5.70 -8.74 -16.52
C ARG A 115 -5.85 -7.98 -15.20
N LEU A 116 -5.11 -6.87 -15.01
CA LEU A 116 -5.27 -6.05 -13.80
C LEU A 116 -6.68 -5.46 -13.69
N ILE A 117 -7.24 -5.02 -14.83
CA ILE A 117 -8.59 -4.47 -14.89
C ILE A 117 -9.66 -5.55 -14.64
N GLU A 118 -9.49 -6.76 -15.18
CA GLU A 118 -10.35 -7.91 -14.90
C GLU A 118 -10.34 -8.26 -13.41
N LEU A 119 -9.15 -8.38 -12.82
CA LEU A 119 -9.00 -8.63 -11.38
C LEU A 119 -9.69 -7.56 -10.55
N HIS A 120 -9.60 -6.29 -10.94
CA HIS A 120 -10.33 -5.20 -10.29
C HIS A 120 -11.86 -5.33 -10.41
N ALA A 121 -12.38 -5.95 -11.46
CA ALA A 121 -13.81 -6.20 -11.59
C ALA A 121 -14.26 -7.43 -10.79
N GLU A 122 -13.45 -8.49 -10.76
CA GLU A 122 -13.79 -9.81 -10.21
C GLU A 122 -13.56 -9.91 -8.69
N ARG A 123 -12.50 -9.29 -8.18
CA ARG A 123 -12.05 -9.48 -6.79
C ARG A 123 -12.90 -8.66 -5.81
N PRO A 124 -13.12 -9.11 -4.58
CA PRO A 124 -13.70 -8.29 -3.51
C PRO A 124 -13.07 -6.90 -3.36
N GLU A 125 -13.89 -5.93 -2.93
CA GLU A 125 -13.40 -4.62 -2.53
C GLU A 125 -12.50 -4.75 -1.29
N GLY A 126 -11.40 -3.99 -1.25
CA GLY A 126 -10.42 -4.04 -0.17
C GLY A 126 -9.41 -5.20 -0.26
N GLU A 127 -9.56 -6.13 -1.22
CA GLU A 127 -8.56 -7.19 -1.40
C GLU A 127 -7.20 -6.61 -1.86
N THR A 128 -6.12 -7.19 -1.35
CA THR A 128 -4.75 -6.94 -1.84
C THR A 128 -4.43 -7.90 -2.98
N LEU A 129 -4.11 -7.36 -4.15
CA LEU A 129 -3.71 -8.09 -5.34
C LEU A 129 -2.18 -8.22 -5.36
N TYR A 130 -1.68 -9.44 -5.15
CA TYR A 130 -0.26 -9.75 -5.22
C TYR A 130 0.13 -10.15 -6.63
N ILE A 131 1.17 -9.50 -7.15
CA ILE A 131 1.74 -9.80 -8.47
C ILE A 131 3.22 -10.10 -8.31
N ARG A 132 3.61 -11.31 -8.69
CA ARG A 132 4.98 -11.81 -8.58
C ARG A 132 5.42 -12.39 -9.91
N ASP A 133 6.64 -12.07 -10.34
CA ASP A 133 7.23 -12.58 -11.58
C ASP A 133 6.33 -12.39 -12.83
N GLY A 134 5.49 -11.34 -12.82
CA GLY A 134 4.54 -11.03 -13.90
C GLY A 134 3.24 -11.85 -13.88
N VAL A 135 2.96 -12.56 -12.79
CA VAL A 135 1.79 -13.43 -12.60
C VAL A 135 1.02 -13.02 -11.35
N PHE A 136 -0.30 -13.19 -11.38
CA PHE A 136 -1.15 -12.95 -10.22
C PHE A 136 -0.98 -14.08 -9.20
N ALA A 137 -0.58 -13.75 -7.98
CA ALA A 137 -0.07 -14.70 -7.00
C ALA A 137 -1.11 -15.17 -5.97
N ASN A 138 -2.25 -14.48 -5.80
CA ASN A 138 -3.21 -14.85 -4.74
C ASN A 138 -3.80 -16.25 -4.93
N ASP A 139 -3.90 -16.72 -6.17
CA ASP A 139 -4.48 -18.03 -6.50
C ASP A 139 -3.43 -19.16 -6.56
N GLU A 140 -2.16 -18.83 -6.39
CA GLU A 140 -1.08 -19.81 -6.43
C GLU A 140 -1.05 -20.67 -5.15
N PRO A 141 -0.68 -21.96 -5.22
CA PRO A 141 -0.61 -22.82 -4.04
C PRO A 141 0.30 -22.22 -2.95
N ALA A 142 -0.07 -22.35 -1.68
CA ALA A 142 0.69 -21.78 -0.56
C ALA A 142 2.16 -22.25 -0.51
N GLU A 143 2.41 -23.50 -0.92
CA GLU A 143 3.76 -24.08 -0.99
C GLU A 143 4.57 -23.65 -2.21
N SER A 144 3.93 -23.04 -3.21
CA SER A 144 4.61 -22.50 -4.36
C SER A 144 5.51 -21.32 -3.95
N PRO A 145 6.53 -20.96 -4.74
CA PRO A 145 7.29 -19.75 -4.51
C PRO A 145 6.38 -18.51 -4.37
N ALA A 146 5.37 -18.38 -5.24
CA ALA A 146 4.43 -17.27 -5.22
C ALA A 146 3.62 -17.22 -3.92
N GLY A 147 3.06 -18.36 -3.49
CA GLY A 147 2.33 -18.48 -2.23
C GLY A 147 3.18 -18.12 -1.02
N ARG A 148 4.41 -18.63 -0.94
CA ARG A 148 5.36 -18.29 0.14
C ARG A 148 5.70 -16.80 0.19
N TRP A 149 5.80 -16.16 -0.97
CA TRP A 149 6.04 -14.72 -1.04
C TRP A 149 4.82 -13.93 -0.55
N VAL A 150 3.61 -14.33 -0.95
CA VAL A 150 2.36 -13.73 -0.43
C VAL A 150 2.28 -13.86 1.10
N THR A 151 2.58 -15.04 1.65
CA THR A 151 2.65 -15.24 3.11
C THR A 151 3.66 -14.29 3.76
N SER A 152 4.86 -14.16 3.18
CA SER A 152 5.88 -13.23 3.69
C SER A 152 5.43 -11.76 3.63
N MET A 153 4.64 -11.36 2.62
CA MET A 153 4.06 -10.02 2.56
C MET A 153 3.01 -9.79 3.65
N HIS A 154 2.17 -10.78 3.95
CA HIS A 154 1.23 -10.71 5.07
C HIS A 154 1.93 -10.59 6.42
N GLU A 155 2.98 -11.37 6.64
CA GLU A 155 3.80 -11.28 7.86
C GLU A 155 4.43 -9.89 7.99
N LEU A 156 4.98 -9.35 6.89
CA LEU A 156 5.54 -8.01 6.88
C LEU A 156 4.47 -6.95 7.20
N GLU A 157 3.28 -7.05 6.61
CA GLU A 157 2.16 -6.13 6.88
C GLU A 157 1.73 -6.18 8.36
N MET A 158 1.72 -7.38 8.97
CA MET A 158 1.42 -7.56 10.39
C MET A 158 2.47 -6.93 11.31
N VAL A 159 3.76 -7.08 10.99
CA VAL A 159 4.85 -6.44 11.75
C VAL A 159 4.82 -4.92 11.61
N MET A 160 4.42 -4.42 10.44
CA MET A 160 4.33 -2.99 10.15
C MET A 160 3.11 -2.30 10.74
N ARG A 161 2.00 -3.03 10.94
CA ARG A 161 0.92 -2.58 11.81
C ARG A 161 1.39 -2.69 13.26
N VAL A 162 2.16 -1.71 13.73
CA VAL A 162 2.34 -1.48 15.17
C VAL A 162 0.92 -1.37 15.74
N PRO A 163 0.48 -2.26 16.65
CA PRO A 163 -0.74 -2.01 17.39
C PRO A 163 -0.52 -0.68 18.08
N ASP A 164 -1.42 0.29 17.89
CA ASP A 164 -1.45 1.49 18.74
C ASP A 164 -1.28 0.99 20.17
N ALA A 165 -0.12 1.28 20.77
CA ALA A 165 0.08 1.00 22.18
C ALA A 165 -1.12 1.63 22.89
N PRO A 166 -1.83 0.90 23.77
CA PRO A 166 -2.95 1.48 24.48
C PRO A 166 -2.44 2.77 25.13
N SER A 167 -3.00 3.88 24.66
CA SER A 167 -2.60 5.21 25.09
C SER A 167 -2.68 5.25 26.62
N ASP A 168 -1.57 5.57 27.30
CA ASP A 168 -1.49 5.72 28.76
C ASP A 168 -2.46 6.78 29.33
N PHE A 169 -3.21 7.48 28.46
CA PHE A 169 -4.18 8.50 28.84
C PHE A 169 -5.46 7.97 29.50
N ASP A 170 -5.71 6.65 29.46
CA ASP A 170 -6.89 6.04 30.10
C ASP A 170 -6.71 5.73 31.60
N THR A 171 -5.56 6.09 32.20
CA THR A 171 -5.32 5.95 33.65
C THR A 171 -5.64 7.21 34.47
N LEU A 172 -6.13 8.30 33.85
CA LEU A 172 -6.35 9.58 34.51
C LEU A 172 -7.80 9.91 34.89
N HIS A 173 -8.70 8.91 34.93
CA HIS A 173 -10.12 9.14 35.29
C HIS A 173 -10.49 8.76 36.74
N ASP A 174 -9.52 8.64 37.66
CA ASP A 174 -9.81 8.35 39.07
C ASP A 174 -9.35 9.44 40.06
N LEU A 175 -9.45 10.71 39.65
CA LEU A 175 -9.47 11.85 40.56
C LEU A 175 -10.91 12.35 40.77
N ALA A 176 -11.77 11.43 41.20
CA ALA A 176 -13.04 11.80 41.81
C ALA A 176 -12.79 12.39 43.21
N LEU A 177 -12.68 13.72 43.24
CA LEU A 177 -13.28 14.62 44.23
C LEU A 177 -13.45 14.08 45.66
N ARG A 178 -12.56 14.52 46.55
CA ARG A 178 -12.81 14.55 48.00
C ARG A 178 -14.15 15.25 48.29
N PRO A 179 -15.11 14.62 48.99
CA PRO A 179 -16.16 15.34 49.68
C PRO A 179 -15.67 15.68 51.09
N GLU A 180 -15.61 16.97 51.39
CA GLU A 180 -15.60 17.47 52.76
C GLU A 180 -16.94 17.19 53.46
N HIS A 181 -16.86 16.93 54.77
CA HIS A 181 -17.88 17.09 55.80
C HIS A 181 -19.12 16.17 55.79
N GLN A 182 -19.14 15.22 56.73
CA GLN A 182 -20.39 14.79 57.36
C GLN A 182 -20.20 14.50 58.87
N GLN A 183 -20.70 15.44 59.68
CA GLN A 183 -20.93 15.31 61.11
C GLN A 183 -22.06 14.31 61.39
N VAL A 184 -21.83 13.37 62.31
CA VAL A 184 -22.83 12.81 63.27
C VAL A 184 -22.01 12.19 64.41
N GLY A 185 -22.19 12.41 65.71
CA GLY A 185 -23.16 13.14 66.51
C GLY A 185 -22.88 12.85 68.01
N GLY A 186 -23.56 13.59 68.90
CA GLY A 186 -23.73 13.17 70.30
C GLY A 186 -23.52 14.28 71.34
N GLY A 187 -24.61 14.67 72.02
CA GLY A 187 -24.57 15.31 73.34
C GLY A 187 -25.15 16.73 73.42
N ALA A 188 -26.44 16.83 73.74
CA ALA A 188 -27.02 17.99 74.43
C ALA A 188 -26.83 17.82 75.97
N PRO A 189 -27.22 18.74 76.89
CA PRO A 189 -27.87 20.05 76.71
C PRO A 189 -27.35 21.19 77.64
N GLN A 190 -27.95 22.39 77.49
CA GLN A 190 -28.10 23.50 78.49
C GLN A 190 -26.81 24.21 78.97
N ARG A 191 -26.74 25.54 79.13
CA ARG A 191 -27.71 26.44 79.76
C ARG A 191 -27.34 27.90 79.44
N ALA A 192 -28.33 28.76 79.28
CA ALA A 192 -28.19 30.21 79.23
C ALA A 192 -27.75 30.78 80.59
N ASN A 193 -26.88 31.81 80.60
CA ASN A 193 -27.23 33.17 81.00
C ASN A 193 -26.01 34.10 81.07
N PHE A 194 -26.24 35.34 80.63
CA PHE A 194 -25.73 36.63 81.12
C PHE A 194 -24.87 36.59 82.39
N TYR A 195 -23.72 37.27 82.40
CA TYR A 195 -23.56 38.73 82.40
C TYR A 195 -22.29 39.12 81.65
#